data_AF-G5AFS3-F1
#
_entry.id   AF-G5AFS3-F1
#
_cell.length_a   1.000
_cell.length_b   1.000
_cell.length_c   1.000
_cell.angle_alpha   90.00
_cell.angle_beta   90.00
_cell.angle_gamma   90.00
#
_symmetry.space_group_name_H-M   'P 1'
#
loop_
_entity.id
_entity.type
_entity.pdbx_description
1 polymer ?
#
loop_
_entity_poly.entity_id
_entity_poly.type
_entity_poly.pdbx_seq_one_letter_code
_entity_poly.pdbx_strand_id
1 'polypeptide(L)'
;LPALQKLQNFVCYYRRTKLGGSDTSANIAAAIRARAFSGTEDEHEPISFGWDIDGKGDLTVGNGSDEKPFLIGFSTKALLCQAARDASSFIFHVDATYKTNQVGYPVLVCGISDAARRFHLLALFITSQQKEEHYAKAFAALRWVYSKVIGQPLKVAYVMGDADGGQYNAVSTVFGADCDYVHLMCYYHLIAKV
;
A
#
# COMPACT_ATOMS: atom_id res chain seq x y z
N LEU A 1 14.48 -1.20 -27.94
CA LEU A 1 14.60 -1.06 -26.47
C LEU A 1 15.99 -0.54 -26.13
N PRO A 2 16.17 0.33 -25.12
CA PRO A 2 17.49 0.80 -24.71
C PRO A 2 18.37 -0.36 -24.18
N ALA A 3 19.69 -0.23 -24.32
CA ALA A 3 20.63 -1.19 -23.74
C ALA A 3 20.56 -1.19 -22.20
N LEU A 4 20.71 -2.37 -21.57
CA LEU A 4 20.64 -2.55 -20.12
C LEU A 4 21.54 -1.57 -19.35
N GLN A 5 22.77 -1.37 -19.82
CA GLN A 5 23.72 -0.43 -19.23
C GLN A 5 23.19 1.01 -19.18
N LYS A 6 22.46 1.47 -20.20
CA LYS A 6 21.87 2.82 -20.23
C LYS A 6 20.76 2.95 -19.18
N LEU A 7 19.93 1.91 -19.05
CA LEU A 7 18.88 1.84 -18.03
C LEU A 7 19.47 1.83 -16.62
N GLN A 8 20.49 1.01 -16.37
CA GLN A 8 21.19 0.95 -15.08
C GLN A 8 21.86 2.28 -14.73
N ASN A 9 22.55 2.91 -15.68
CA ASN A 9 23.19 4.21 -15.46
C ASN A 9 22.16 5.30 -15.14
N PHE A 10 21.02 5.30 -15.84
CA PHE A 10 19.92 6.21 -15.55
C PHE A 10 19.37 5.99 -14.13
N VAL A 11 19.08 4.73 -13.75
CA VAL A 11 18.57 4.38 -12.41
C VAL A 11 19.56 4.80 -11.33
N CYS A 12 20.86 4.51 -11.50
CA CYS A 12 21.91 4.89 -10.55
C CYS A 12 22.04 6.42 -10.41
N TYR A 13 22.04 7.14 -11.54
CA TYR A 13 22.10 8.60 -11.55
C TYR A 13 20.87 9.21 -10.86
N TYR A 14 19.68 8.75 -11.23
CA TYR A 14 18.42 9.22 -10.66
C TYR A 14 18.36 8.93 -9.16
N ARG A 15 18.75 7.72 -8.72
CA ARG A 15 18.83 7.38 -7.29
C ARG A 15 19.71 8.36 -6.53
N ARG A 16 20.94 8.57 -7.01
CA ARG A 16 21.92 9.44 -6.33
C ARG A 16 21.50 10.90 -6.29
N THR A 17 20.89 11.41 -7.36
CA THR A 17 20.63 12.85 -7.52
C THR A 17 19.22 13.28 -7.14
N LYS A 18 18.25 12.36 -7.16
CA LYS A 18 16.83 12.66 -6.93
C LYS A 18 16.22 11.93 -5.74
N LEU A 19 16.70 10.72 -5.42
CA LEU A 19 16.14 9.90 -4.32
C LEU A 19 16.96 9.96 -3.03
N GLY A 20 18.17 10.53 -3.07
CA GLY A 20 19.11 10.52 -1.95
C GLY A 20 19.98 9.25 -1.95
N GLY A 21 21.28 9.43 -1.78
CA GLY A 21 22.26 8.35 -1.86
C GLY A 21 22.46 7.55 -0.57
N SER A 22 21.64 7.79 0.46
CA SER A 22 21.78 7.16 1.78
C SER A 22 20.54 6.34 2.10
N ASP A 23 20.78 5.14 2.61
CA ASP A 23 19.82 4.11 3.00
C ASP A 23 19.71 3.94 4.53
N THR A 24 20.32 4.82 5.31
CA THR A 24 20.15 4.84 6.77
C THR A 24 18.67 4.98 7.16
N SER A 25 18.27 4.26 8.21
CA SER A 25 16.90 4.30 8.72
C SER A 25 16.41 5.71 9.05
N ALA A 26 17.30 6.56 9.58
CA ALA A 26 16.99 7.96 9.87
C ALA A 26 16.67 8.77 8.61
N ASN A 27 17.43 8.59 7.52
CA ASN A 27 17.20 9.29 6.26
C ASN A 27 15.92 8.80 5.57
N ILE A 28 15.66 7.48 5.62
CA ILE A 28 14.41 6.91 5.11
C ILE A 28 13.22 7.46 5.91
N ALA A 29 13.29 7.45 7.24
CA ALA A 29 12.23 7.99 8.09
C ALA A 29 11.97 9.48 7.84
N ALA A 30 13.04 10.27 7.65
CA ALA A 30 12.90 11.69 7.30
C ALA A 30 12.24 11.88 5.91
N ALA A 31 12.63 11.08 4.91
CA ALA A 31 12.07 11.15 3.56
C ALA A 31 10.59 10.75 3.51
N ILE A 32 10.18 9.79 4.35
CA ILE A 32 8.79 9.39 4.54
C ILE A 32 8.02 10.53 5.21
N ARG A 33 8.48 11.04 6.36
CA ARG A 33 7.79 12.13 7.07
C ARG A 33 7.67 13.41 6.24
N ALA A 34 8.67 13.72 5.42
CA ALA A 34 8.62 14.86 4.51
C ALA A 34 7.50 14.75 3.45
N ARG A 35 6.94 13.56 3.24
CA ARG A 35 5.80 13.28 2.35
C ARG A 35 4.59 12.76 3.13
N ALA A 36 4.56 12.91 4.44
CA ALA A 36 3.42 12.47 5.24
C ALA A 36 2.18 13.24 4.80
N PHE A 37 1.09 12.53 4.55
CA PHE A 37 -0.16 13.12 4.08
C PHE A 37 -0.64 14.21 5.05
N SER A 38 -0.73 15.42 4.52
CA SER A 38 -1.16 16.64 5.19
C SER A 38 -2.54 17.12 4.69
N GLY A 39 -2.94 16.67 3.49
CA GLY A 39 -4.19 17.05 2.84
C GLY A 39 -4.03 18.15 1.79
N THR A 40 -2.90 18.87 1.79
CA THR A 40 -2.65 19.99 0.87
C THR A 40 -1.93 19.60 -0.42
N GLU A 41 -1.53 18.33 -0.55
CA GLU A 41 -0.75 17.85 -1.71
C GLU A 41 -1.53 17.94 -3.02
N ASP A 42 -0.83 18.16 -4.13
CA ASP A 42 -1.46 18.17 -5.45
C ASP A 42 -1.96 16.77 -5.86
N GLU A 43 -2.83 16.72 -6.87
CA GLU A 43 -3.53 15.49 -7.28
C GLU A 43 -2.58 14.29 -7.57
N HIS A 44 -1.45 14.57 -8.21
CA HIS A 44 -0.45 13.58 -8.60
C HIS A 44 0.79 13.56 -7.71
N GLU A 45 0.81 14.38 -6.66
CA GLU A 45 1.94 14.40 -5.73
C GLU A 45 1.95 13.12 -4.87
N PRO A 46 3.12 12.47 -4.72
CA PRO A 46 3.22 11.25 -3.93
C PRO A 46 3.05 11.55 -2.44
N ILE A 47 2.11 10.85 -1.82
CA ILE A 47 1.84 10.89 -0.39
C ILE A 47 2.30 9.60 0.27
N SER A 48 2.77 9.73 1.50
CA SER A 48 3.03 8.62 2.41
C SER A 48 2.09 8.70 3.61
N PHE A 49 1.67 7.54 4.10
CA PHE A 49 0.71 7.45 5.20
C PHE A 49 0.87 6.12 5.93
N GLY A 50 0.30 6.03 7.12
CA GLY A 50 0.30 4.82 7.93
C GLY A 50 -0.70 4.94 9.07
N TRP A 51 -0.72 3.93 9.92
CA TRP A 51 -1.70 3.84 11.00
C TRP A 51 -1.21 4.43 12.33
N ASP A 52 0.06 4.16 12.67
CA ASP A 52 0.62 4.55 13.95
C ASP A 52 1.23 5.96 13.89
N ILE A 53 0.80 6.84 14.79
CA ILE A 53 1.26 8.21 14.94
C ILE A 53 1.95 8.35 16.31
N ASP A 54 3.07 9.05 16.36
CA ASP A 54 3.80 9.25 17.61
C ASP A 54 3.18 10.35 18.49
N GLY A 55 3.72 10.54 19.69
CA GLY A 55 3.23 11.55 20.65
C GLY A 55 3.34 13.00 20.17
N LYS A 56 4.01 13.26 19.04
CA LYS A 56 4.12 14.59 18.42
C LYS A 56 3.15 14.79 17.26
N GLY A 57 2.40 13.75 16.88
CA GLY A 57 1.52 13.78 15.72
C GLY A 57 2.23 13.37 14.42
N ASP A 58 3.48 12.92 14.48
CA ASP A 58 4.24 12.52 13.30
C ASP A 58 4.00 11.04 12.97
N LEU A 59 4.08 10.68 11.69
CA LEU A 59 4.01 9.30 11.26
C LEU A 59 5.13 8.47 11.91
N THR A 60 4.74 7.36 12.56
CA THR A 60 5.68 6.42 13.16
C THR A 60 6.30 5.56 12.05
N VAL A 61 7.63 5.63 11.93
CA VAL A 61 8.40 4.78 11.02
C VAL A 61 9.19 3.78 11.86
N GLY A 62 8.78 2.52 11.82
CA GLY A 62 9.47 1.42 12.52
C GLY A 62 10.87 1.17 11.99
N ASN A 63 11.68 0.46 12.76
CA ASN A 63 13.01 0.01 12.30
C ASN A 63 12.96 -1.39 11.67
N GLY A 64 11.78 -2.02 11.66
CA GLY A 64 11.55 -3.33 11.08
C GLY A 64 11.74 -4.51 12.05
N SER A 65 12.06 -4.26 13.32
CA SER A 65 12.02 -5.31 14.35
C SER A 65 10.58 -5.69 14.69
N ASP A 66 10.41 -6.80 15.41
CA ASP A 66 9.08 -7.25 15.84
C ASP A 66 8.43 -6.27 16.83
N GLU A 67 9.22 -5.56 17.64
CA GLU A 67 8.74 -4.54 18.58
C GLU A 67 8.40 -3.21 17.89
N LYS A 68 9.07 -2.91 16.77
CA LYS A 68 8.91 -1.66 16.00
C LYS A 68 8.78 -1.98 14.51
N PRO A 69 7.66 -2.62 14.12
CA PRO A 69 7.45 -3.03 12.74
C PRO A 69 7.43 -1.83 11.79
N PHE A 70 8.09 -1.98 10.65
CA PHE A 70 8.01 -1.02 9.55
C PHE A 70 6.72 -1.29 8.77
N LEU A 71 5.83 -0.29 8.67
CA LEU A 71 4.63 -0.36 7.85
C LEU A 71 4.28 1.03 7.32
N ILE A 72 4.48 1.26 6.02
CA ILE A 72 4.24 2.56 5.39
C ILE A 72 3.55 2.38 4.04
N GLY A 73 2.45 3.10 3.84
CA GLY A 73 1.70 3.18 2.60
C GLY A 73 2.13 4.38 1.74
N PHE A 74 2.07 4.20 0.43
CA PHE A 74 2.33 5.24 -0.58
C PHE A 74 1.20 5.26 -1.59
N SER A 75 0.78 6.47 -1.98
CA SER A 75 -0.26 6.69 -2.99
C SER A 75 -0.15 8.10 -3.60
N THR A 76 -1.14 8.47 -4.41
CA THR A 76 -1.45 9.85 -4.79
C THR A 76 -2.96 10.04 -4.69
N LYS A 77 -3.45 11.28 -4.64
CA LYS A 77 -4.90 11.52 -4.66
C LYS A 77 -5.55 10.92 -5.92
N ALA A 78 -4.89 11.05 -7.07
CA ALA A 78 -5.34 10.47 -8.33
C ALA A 78 -5.53 8.94 -8.29
N LEU A 79 -4.62 8.21 -7.62
CA LEU A 79 -4.74 6.77 -7.46
C LEU A 79 -5.94 6.42 -6.58
N LEU A 80 -6.10 7.11 -5.45
CA LEU A 80 -7.25 6.91 -4.55
C LEU A 80 -8.59 7.20 -5.24
N CYS A 81 -8.65 8.26 -6.07
CA CYS A 81 -9.83 8.60 -6.86
C CYS A 81 -10.30 7.48 -7.80
N GLN A 82 -9.44 6.51 -8.15
CA GLN A 82 -9.87 5.37 -8.96
C GLN A 82 -10.98 4.57 -8.26
N ALA A 83 -10.98 4.49 -6.93
CA ALA A 83 -12.03 3.77 -6.20
C ALA A 83 -13.27 4.62 -5.86
N ALA A 84 -13.32 5.90 -6.29
CA ALA A 84 -14.46 6.81 -6.08
C ALA A 84 -15.63 6.49 -7.02
N ARG A 85 -16.17 5.28 -6.89
CA ARG A 85 -17.28 4.73 -7.68
C ARG A 85 -18.02 3.69 -6.84
N ASP A 86 -19.12 3.18 -7.38
CA ASP A 86 -19.92 2.16 -6.69
C ASP A 86 -19.09 0.91 -6.36
N ALA A 87 -19.20 0.41 -5.12
CA ALA A 87 -18.38 -0.70 -4.63
C ALA A 87 -18.65 -2.04 -5.34
N SER A 88 -19.82 -2.21 -5.95
CA SER A 88 -20.16 -3.40 -6.76
C SER A 88 -19.58 -3.33 -8.17
N SER A 89 -19.07 -2.19 -8.60
CA SER A 89 -18.49 -2.00 -9.94
C SER A 89 -17.02 -2.44 -10.07
N PHE A 90 -16.39 -2.87 -8.98
CA PHE A 90 -14.99 -3.28 -8.97
C PHE A 90 -14.70 -4.40 -7.97
N ILE A 91 -13.57 -5.08 -8.17
CA ILE A 91 -12.98 -6.02 -7.23
C ILE A 91 -11.80 -5.34 -6.55
N PHE A 92 -11.78 -5.27 -5.22
CA PHE A 92 -10.62 -4.81 -4.47
C PHE A 92 -9.59 -5.93 -4.38
N HIS A 93 -8.36 -5.66 -4.79
CA HIS A 93 -7.26 -6.61 -4.82
C HIS A 93 -6.20 -6.27 -3.78
N VAL A 94 -5.67 -7.30 -3.14
CA VAL A 94 -4.46 -7.20 -2.30
C VAL A 94 -3.53 -8.36 -2.62
N ASP A 95 -2.30 -8.04 -3.01
CA ASP A 95 -1.28 -9.03 -3.39
C ASP A 95 0.05 -8.71 -2.71
N ALA A 96 0.73 -9.71 -2.13
CA ALA A 96 2.04 -9.51 -1.54
C ALA A 96 3.17 -9.85 -2.54
N THR A 97 3.92 -8.82 -2.96
CA THR A 97 5.07 -8.98 -3.86
C THR A 97 6.39 -8.94 -3.10
N TYR A 98 7.31 -9.84 -3.44
CA TYR A 98 8.61 -9.97 -2.79
C TYR A 98 9.76 -9.52 -3.69
N LYS A 99 10.95 -9.33 -3.10
CA LYS A 99 12.19 -8.96 -3.82
C LYS A 99 12.14 -7.60 -4.53
N THR A 100 11.36 -6.68 -3.99
CA THR A 100 11.15 -5.32 -4.53
C THR A 100 12.05 -4.27 -3.89
N ASN A 101 12.68 -4.58 -2.75
CA ASN A 101 13.60 -3.70 -2.03
C ASN A 101 14.82 -4.47 -1.48
N GLN A 102 15.84 -3.74 -1.06
CA GLN A 102 17.13 -4.30 -0.62
C GLN A 102 17.05 -5.08 0.70
N VAL A 103 16.05 -4.78 1.55
CA VAL A 103 15.86 -5.43 2.85
C VAL A 103 14.93 -6.65 2.78
N GLY A 104 14.41 -6.96 1.59
CA GLY A 104 13.54 -8.12 1.36
C GLY A 104 12.13 -7.99 1.91
N TYR A 105 11.71 -6.79 2.33
CA TYR A 105 10.36 -6.58 2.85
C TYR A 105 9.31 -6.80 1.75
N PRO A 106 8.20 -7.48 2.04
CA PRO A 106 7.08 -7.55 1.11
C PRO A 106 6.51 -6.17 0.82
N VAL A 107 6.10 -5.99 -0.44
CA VAL A 107 5.29 -4.86 -0.89
C VAL A 107 3.87 -5.37 -1.13
N LEU A 108 2.94 -4.89 -0.32
CA LEU A 108 1.52 -5.15 -0.53
C LEU A 108 1.01 -4.19 -1.60
N VAL A 109 0.46 -4.75 -2.66
CA VAL A 109 -0.15 -4.01 -3.76
C VAL A 109 -1.66 -3.99 -3.52
N CYS A 110 -2.20 -2.82 -3.19
CA CYS A 110 -3.64 -2.61 -3.06
C CYS A 110 -4.15 -1.91 -4.32
N GLY A 111 -5.14 -2.52 -4.98
CA GLY A 111 -5.70 -1.97 -6.22
C GLY A 111 -7.14 -2.40 -6.44
N ILE A 112 -7.72 -1.97 -7.56
CA ILE A 112 -9.05 -2.41 -7.99
C ILE A 112 -8.99 -2.91 -9.42
N SER A 113 -9.79 -3.92 -9.75
CA SER A 113 -10.11 -4.26 -11.14
C SER A 113 -11.51 -3.79 -11.46
N ASP A 114 -11.66 -3.00 -12.51
CA ASP A 114 -12.97 -2.52 -12.97
C ASP A 114 -13.72 -3.56 -13.82
N ALA A 115 -14.97 -3.24 -14.19
CA ALA A 115 -15.79 -4.09 -15.06
C ALA A 115 -15.17 -4.35 -16.45
N ALA A 116 -14.23 -3.52 -16.91
CA ALA A 116 -13.47 -3.74 -18.13
C ALA A 116 -12.26 -4.66 -17.92
N ARG A 117 -12.10 -5.24 -16.73
CA ARG A 117 -10.98 -6.09 -16.29
C ARG A 117 -9.64 -5.37 -16.33
N ARG A 118 -9.65 -4.04 -16.15
CA ARG A 118 -8.43 -3.26 -16.03
C ARG A 118 -8.09 -3.06 -14.57
N PHE A 119 -6.83 -3.36 -14.22
CA PHE A 119 -6.29 -3.09 -12.91
C PHE A 119 -5.91 -1.61 -12.76
N HIS A 120 -6.25 -1.03 -11.62
CA HIS A 120 -5.91 0.31 -11.19
C HIS A 120 -5.29 0.26 -9.80
N LEU A 121 -4.08 0.77 -9.67
CA LEU A 121 -3.39 0.83 -8.39
C LEU A 121 -4.07 1.86 -7.48
N LEU A 122 -4.26 1.52 -6.20
CA LEU A 122 -4.70 2.46 -5.17
C LEU A 122 -3.55 2.84 -4.24
N ALA A 123 -2.79 1.86 -3.75
CA ALA A 123 -1.70 2.09 -2.83
C ALA A 123 -0.68 0.96 -2.85
N LEU A 124 0.55 1.28 -2.45
CA LEU A 124 1.61 0.32 -2.17
C LEU A 124 1.97 0.42 -0.69
N PHE A 125 2.03 -0.70 0.02
CA PHE A 125 2.54 -0.75 1.39
C PHE A 125 3.84 -1.53 1.44
N ILE A 126 4.84 -0.99 2.13
CA ILE A 126 6.02 -1.76 2.51
C ILE A 126 5.82 -2.18 3.95
N THR A 127 5.90 -3.49 4.22
CA THR A 127 5.76 -4.03 5.58
C THR A 127 6.90 -4.97 5.93
N SER A 128 7.45 -4.91 7.14
CA SER A 128 8.45 -5.88 7.61
C SER A 128 7.84 -7.19 8.13
N GLN A 129 6.53 -7.21 8.41
CA GLN A 129 5.81 -8.39 8.90
C GLN A 129 4.51 -8.62 8.13
N GLN A 130 4.09 -9.88 8.04
CA GLN A 130 2.86 -10.32 7.37
C GLN A 130 1.95 -11.08 8.34
N LYS A 131 1.67 -10.46 9.49
CA LYS A 131 0.66 -10.95 10.44
C LYS A 131 -0.64 -10.20 10.22
N GLU A 132 -1.75 -10.78 10.68
CA GLU A 132 -3.09 -10.18 10.62
C GLU A 132 -3.09 -8.70 11.05
N GLU A 133 -2.45 -8.38 12.19
CA GLU A 133 -2.38 -7.02 12.71
C GLU A 133 -1.76 -6.01 11.72
N HIS A 134 -0.78 -6.44 10.92
CA HIS A 134 -0.06 -5.59 9.98
C HIS A 134 -0.91 -5.32 8.74
N TYR A 135 -1.60 -6.36 8.24
CA TYR A 135 -2.59 -6.20 7.18
C TYR A 135 -3.75 -5.31 7.64
N ALA A 136 -4.25 -5.49 8.87
CA ALA A 136 -5.33 -4.70 9.42
C ALA A 136 -4.92 -3.22 9.53
N LYS A 137 -3.71 -2.93 10.05
CA LYS A 137 -3.17 -1.56 10.07
C LYS A 137 -3.01 -0.98 8.66
N ALA A 138 -2.54 -1.75 7.68
CA ALA A 138 -2.40 -1.30 6.30
C ALA A 138 -3.76 -0.92 5.69
N PHE A 139 -4.77 -1.78 5.84
CA PHE A 139 -6.12 -1.52 5.34
C PHE A 139 -6.79 -0.37 6.07
N ALA A 140 -6.64 -0.28 7.39
CA ALA A 140 -7.18 0.83 8.18
C ALA A 140 -6.55 2.17 7.75
N ALA A 141 -5.25 2.20 7.51
CA ALA A 141 -4.54 3.36 6.98
C ALA A 141 -5.03 3.72 5.56
N LEU A 142 -5.27 2.72 4.69
CA LEU A 142 -5.84 2.94 3.36
C LEU A 142 -7.23 3.56 3.43
N ARG A 143 -8.12 3.00 4.27
CA ARG A 143 -9.48 3.54 4.46
C ARG A 143 -9.44 4.95 5.01
N TRP A 144 -8.56 5.20 5.97
CA TRP A 144 -8.35 6.54 6.55
C TRP A 144 -7.93 7.55 5.48
N VAL A 145 -6.83 7.31 4.76
CA VAL A 145 -6.34 8.28 3.76
C VAL A 145 -7.35 8.46 2.63
N TYR A 146 -8.00 7.37 2.18
CA TYR A 146 -9.06 7.43 1.19
C TYR A 146 -10.20 8.34 1.65
N SER A 147 -10.68 8.17 2.88
CA SER A 147 -11.75 9.01 3.44
C SER A 147 -11.36 10.47 3.56
N LYS A 148 -10.08 10.77 3.82
CA LYS A 148 -9.59 12.15 3.88
C LYS A 148 -9.52 12.79 2.51
N VAL A 149 -9.17 12.02 1.48
CA VAL A 149 -9.03 12.53 0.10
C VAL A 149 -10.39 12.62 -0.61
N ILE A 150 -11.24 11.60 -0.49
CA ILE A 150 -12.50 11.49 -1.24
C ILE A 150 -13.69 12.04 -0.44
N GLY A 151 -13.58 12.16 0.88
CA GLY A 151 -14.67 12.62 1.76
C GLY A 151 -15.71 11.55 2.09
N GLN A 152 -15.48 10.30 1.70
CA GLN A 152 -16.36 9.16 1.97
C GLN A 152 -15.54 7.91 2.33
N PRO A 153 -16.08 6.98 3.13
CA PRO A 153 -15.37 5.75 3.47
C PRO A 153 -15.13 4.90 2.21
N LEU A 154 -13.96 4.26 2.14
CA LEU A 154 -13.74 3.20 1.15
C LEU A 154 -14.65 2.02 1.51
N LYS A 155 -15.54 1.66 0.58
CA LYS A 155 -16.43 0.51 0.65
C LYS A 155 -16.02 -0.51 -0.41
N VAL A 156 -16.20 -1.78 -0.10
CA VAL A 156 -15.89 -2.89 -1.00
C VAL A 156 -17.07 -3.86 -1.02
N ALA A 157 -17.42 -4.37 -2.20
CA ALA A 157 -18.41 -5.46 -2.34
C ALA A 157 -17.73 -6.79 -2.72
N TYR A 158 -16.54 -6.73 -3.30
CA TYR A 158 -15.73 -7.88 -3.66
C TYR A 158 -14.29 -7.64 -3.24
N VAL A 159 -13.69 -8.61 -2.55
CA VAL A 159 -12.29 -8.58 -2.15
C VAL A 159 -11.59 -9.81 -2.66
N MET A 160 -10.44 -9.67 -3.32
CA MET A 160 -9.62 -10.75 -3.80
C MET A 160 -8.21 -10.61 -3.26
N GLY A 161 -7.78 -11.59 -2.48
CA GLY A 161 -6.46 -11.64 -1.90
C GLY A 161 -5.71 -12.92 -2.22
N ASP A 162 -4.54 -13.02 -1.61
CA ASP A 162 -3.77 -14.25 -1.48
C ASP A 162 -4.55 -15.24 -0.60
N ALA A 163 -4.20 -16.51 -0.69
CA ALA A 163 -4.75 -17.53 0.20
C ALA A 163 -4.08 -17.48 1.60
N ASP A 164 -3.91 -16.28 2.15
CA ASP A 164 -3.28 -16.02 3.45
C ASP A 164 -4.34 -15.76 4.53
N GLY A 165 -4.24 -16.49 5.65
CA GLY A 165 -5.21 -16.38 6.75
C GLY A 165 -5.15 -15.03 7.46
N GLY A 166 -3.95 -14.44 7.58
CA GLY A 166 -3.79 -13.12 8.20
C GLY A 166 -4.43 -12.02 7.36
N GLN A 167 -4.26 -12.06 6.04
CA GLN A 167 -4.90 -11.16 5.11
C GLN A 167 -6.43 -11.32 5.13
N TYR A 168 -6.94 -12.56 5.08
CA TYR A 168 -8.37 -12.84 5.14
C TYR A 168 -9.03 -12.26 6.39
N ASN A 169 -8.44 -12.53 7.57
CA ASN A 169 -8.98 -12.03 8.83
C ASN A 169 -8.88 -10.50 8.92
N ALA A 170 -7.79 -9.90 8.44
CA ALA A 170 -7.62 -8.45 8.43
C ALA A 170 -8.68 -7.73 7.58
N VAL A 171 -9.08 -8.31 6.44
CA VAL A 171 -10.19 -7.78 5.64
C VAL A 171 -11.48 -7.79 6.46
N SER A 172 -11.78 -8.89 7.16
CA SER A 172 -12.96 -8.98 8.04
C SER A 172 -12.91 -7.96 9.17
N THR A 173 -11.75 -7.80 9.81
CA THR A 173 -11.56 -6.83 10.91
C THR A 173 -11.77 -5.39 10.45
N VAL A 174 -11.32 -5.04 9.25
CA VAL A 174 -11.30 -3.64 8.79
C VAL A 174 -12.54 -3.26 7.97
N PHE A 175 -13.08 -4.17 7.17
CA PHE A 175 -14.24 -3.91 6.29
C PHE A 175 -15.53 -4.57 6.76
N GLY A 176 -15.47 -5.62 7.60
CA GLY A 176 -16.65 -6.42 7.96
C GLY A 176 -17.66 -5.72 8.86
N ALA A 177 -17.30 -4.61 9.51
CA ALA A 177 -18.24 -3.85 10.32
C ALA A 177 -19.27 -3.06 9.49
N ASP A 178 -18.90 -2.65 8.26
CA ASP A 178 -19.68 -1.68 7.50
C ASP A 178 -19.71 -1.95 5.98
N CYS A 179 -19.16 -3.06 5.52
CA CYS A 179 -19.25 -3.55 4.14
C CYS A 179 -19.87 -4.95 4.15
N ASP A 180 -20.90 -5.16 3.33
CA ASP A 180 -21.35 -6.49 2.94
C ASP A 180 -20.59 -6.88 1.68
N TYR A 181 -19.67 -7.84 1.80
CA TYR A 181 -18.74 -8.17 0.73
C TYR A 181 -18.55 -9.68 0.56
N VAL A 182 -18.21 -10.07 -0.65
CA VAL A 182 -17.83 -11.45 -0.98
C VAL A 182 -16.31 -11.54 -1.07
N HIS A 183 -15.72 -12.46 -0.30
CA HIS A 183 -14.31 -12.78 -0.43
C HIS A 183 -14.11 -13.77 -1.59
N LEU A 184 -13.34 -13.34 -2.58
CA LEU A 184 -12.94 -14.11 -3.74
C LEU A 184 -11.52 -14.65 -3.51
N MET A 185 -11.28 -15.87 -3.97
CA MET A 185 -9.94 -16.43 -3.99
C MET A 185 -9.24 -16.07 -5.29
N CYS A 186 -7.98 -15.64 -5.22
CA CYS A 186 -7.18 -15.46 -6.42
C CYS A 186 -6.97 -16.82 -7.11
N TYR A 187 -7.47 -16.95 -8.35
CA TYR A 187 -7.36 -18.18 -9.15
C TYR A 187 -5.90 -18.62 -9.35
N TYR A 188 -4.99 -17.66 -9.55
CA TYR A 188 -3.57 -17.95 -9.67
C TYR A 188 -3.01 -18.54 -8.37
N HIS A 189 -3.30 -17.94 -7.21
CA HIS A 189 -2.86 -18.49 -5.92
C HIS A 189 -3.53 -19.84 -5.58
N LEU A 190 -4.72 -20.11 -6.10
CA LEU A 190 -5.36 -21.42 -5.97
C LEU A 190 -4.59 -22.50 -6.74
N ILE A 191 -4.09 -22.17 -7.94
CA ILE A 191 -3.44 -23.14 -8.86
C ILE A 191 -1.94 -23.23 -8.62
N ALA A 192 -1.29 -22.10 -8.37
CA ALA A 192 0.14 -21.99 -8.15
C ALA A 192 0.53 -22.34 -6.71
N LYS A 193 -0.33 -23.02 -5.93
CA LYS A 193 0.07 -23.78 -4.73
C LYS A 193 1.07 -24.87 -5.16
N VAL A 194 2.32 -24.44 -5.32
CA VAL A 194 3.55 -25.21 -5.52
C VAL A 194 4.55 -24.71 -4.49
#